data_AF-A0A7S2CR11-F1
#
_entry.id   AF-A0A7S2CR11-F1
#
_cell.length_a   1.000
_cell.length_b   1.000
_cell.length_c   1.000
_cell.angle_alpha   90.00
_cell.angle_beta   90.00
_cell.angle_gamma   90.00
#
_symmetry.space_group_name_H-M   'P 1'
#
loop_
_entity.id
_entity.type
_entity.pdbx_description
1 polymer ?
#
loop_
_entity_poly.entity_id
_entity_poly.type
_entity_poly.pdbx_seq_one_letter_code
_entity_poly.pdbx_strand_id
1 'polypeptide(L)'
;DSWRDFSMHDEYNLDDAEFREERRWMDRQNQKVRKKYQEADRRRIMKLVETAERLDPRIRAEREEREARKREEKEKRARAKQQEEEARRQQEEERKRQEEKERMERELKEREEREQRKQDKQVSKSLRQRLKKCVQSKCAFGGTEMEE
;
A
#
# COMPACT_ATOMS: atom_id res chain seq x y z
N ASP A 1 -8.38 1.59 48.45
CA ASP A 1 -8.36 0.38 49.27
C ASP A 1 -9.58 0.40 50.19
N SER A 2 -10.28 -0.73 50.37
CA SER A 2 -11.54 -0.77 51.13
C SER A 2 -11.27 -1.18 52.57
N TRP A 3 -11.87 -0.47 53.54
CA TRP A 3 -11.77 -0.76 54.97
C TRP A 3 -12.83 -1.77 55.43
N ARG A 4 -13.57 -2.37 54.49
CA ARG A 4 -14.66 -3.29 54.79
C ARG A 4 -14.12 -4.62 55.29
N ASP A 5 -14.58 -5.03 56.47
CA ASP A 5 -14.30 -6.34 57.04
C ASP A 5 -15.37 -7.37 56.64
N PHE A 6 -14.93 -8.61 56.44
CA PHE A 6 -15.78 -9.75 56.05
C PHE A 6 -15.76 -10.87 57.10
N SER A 7 -15.26 -10.59 58.32
CA SER A 7 -15.21 -11.51 59.46
C SER A 7 -16.55 -12.17 59.82
N MET A 8 -17.68 -11.56 59.48
CA MET A 8 -19.02 -12.18 59.62
C MET A 8 -19.17 -13.50 58.85
N HIS A 9 -18.36 -13.72 57.81
CA HIS A 9 -18.42 -14.95 56.99
C HIS A 9 -17.40 -16.00 57.46
N ASP A 10 -16.77 -15.79 58.62
CA ASP A 10 -15.86 -16.78 59.18
C ASP A 10 -16.66 -17.98 59.71
N GLU A 11 -16.26 -19.17 59.29
CA GLU A 11 -16.96 -20.41 59.64
C GLU A 11 -16.41 -21.03 60.94
N TYR A 12 -15.15 -20.73 61.29
CA TYR A 12 -14.47 -21.33 62.43
C TYR A 12 -14.18 -20.30 63.53
N ASN A 13 -14.53 -20.63 64.78
CA ASN A 13 -14.09 -19.83 65.93
C ASN A 13 -12.70 -20.29 66.37
N LEU A 14 -11.79 -19.34 66.61
CA LEU A 14 -10.42 -19.64 67.00
C LEU A 14 -10.28 -20.15 68.44
N ASP A 15 -11.32 -19.94 69.26
CA ASP A 15 -11.37 -20.36 70.66
C ASP A 15 -11.76 -21.84 70.81
N ASP A 16 -12.37 -22.43 69.78
CA ASP A 16 -12.78 -23.85 69.76
C ASP A 16 -11.62 -24.79 69.39
N ALA A 17 -10.44 -24.27 69.05
CA ALA A 17 -9.29 -25.07 68.63
C ALA A 17 -8.58 -25.75 69.82
N GLU A 18 -8.38 -27.06 69.74
CA GLU A 18 -7.76 -27.86 70.81
C GLU A 18 -6.24 -27.75 70.80
N PHE A 19 -5.63 -27.50 69.63
CA PHE A 19 -4.18 -27.39 69.48
C PHE A 19 -3.75 -26.25 68.54
N ARG A 20 -2.48 -25.84 68.65
CA ARG A 20 -1.93 -24.69 67.91
C ARG A 20 -2.06 -24.82 66.39
N GLU A 21 -1.89 -26.03 65.86
CA GLU A 21 -1.94 -26.28 64.42
C GLU A 21 -3.37 -26.24 63.89
N GLU A 22 -4.34 -26.72 64.67
CA GLU A 22 -5.77 -26.55 64.39
C GLU A 22 -6.12 -25.06 64.32
N ARG A 23 -5.74 -24.27 65.33
CA ARG A 23 -5.98 -22.82 65.32
C ARG A 23 -5.41 -22.12 64.08
N ARG A 24 -4.20 -22.52 63.64
CA ARG A 24 -3.58 -22.02 62.40
C ARG A 24 -4.29 -22.49 61.14
N TRP A 25 -4.88 -23.68 61.16
CA TRP A 25 -5.68 -24.18 60.06
C TRP A 25 -7.00 -23.43 59.97
N MET A 26 -7.72 -23.28 61.09
CA MET A 26 -8.97 -22.51 61.22
C MET A 26 -8.80 -21.08 60.72
N ASP A 27 -7.77 -20.36 61.19
CA ASP A 27 -7.46 -18.99 60.73
C ASP A 27 -7.18 -18.93 59.23
N ARG A 28 -6.44 -19.90 58.68
CA ARG A 28 -6.20 -19.97 57.22
C ARG A 28 -7.48 -20.23 56.43
N GLN A 29 -8.41 -21.02 56.95
CA GLN A 29 -9.70 -21.23 56.28
C GLN A 29 -10.54 -19.94 56.30
N ASN A 30 -10.66 -19.30 57.46
CA ASN A 30 -11.36 -18.01 57.58
C ASN A 30 -10.75 -16.96 56.65
N GLN A 31 -9.41 -16.83 56.61
CA GLN A 31 -8.74 -15.92 55.68
C GLN A 31 -9.03 -16.22 54.21
N LYS A 32 -9.13 -17.50 53.81
CA LYS A 32 -9.52 -17.85 52.44
C LYS A 32 -10.95 -17.40 52.14
N VAL A 33 -11.88 -17.61 53.07
CA VAL A 33 -13.28 -17.20 52.93
C VAL A 33 -13.36 -15.66 52.83
N ARG A 34 -12.74 -14.93 53.76
CA ARG A 34 -12.67 -13.46 53.72
C ARG A 34 -12.09 -12.95 52.40
N LYS A 35 -10.97 -13.53 51.93
CA LYS A 35 -10.35 -13.15 50.65
C LYS A 35 -11.30 -13.32 49.47
N LYS A 36 -12.08 -14.41 49.45
CA LYS A 36 -13.08 -14.65 48.40
C LYS A 36 -14.15 -13.55 48.37
N TYR A 37 -14.67 -13.14 49.52
CA TYR A 37 -15.66 -12.06 49.60
C TYR A 37 -15.06 -10.68 49.30
N GLN A 38 -13.84 -10.40 49.76
CA GLN A 38 -13.10 -9.19 49.40
C GLN A 38 -12.89 -9.09 47.90
N GLU A 39 -12.48 -10.17 47.24
CA GLU A 39 -12.29 -10.20 45.80
C GLU A 39 -13.61 -10.03 45.05
N ALA A 40 -14.69 -10.66 45.52
CA ALA A 40 -16.03 -10.49 44.94
C ALA A 40 -16.52 -9.04 45.03
N ASP A 41 -16.35 -8.38 46.19
CA ASP A 41 -16.71 -6.97 46.35
C ASP A 41 -15.83 -6.04 45.50
N ARG A 42 -14.52 -6.32 45.42
CA ARG A 42 -13.61 -5.59 44.52
C ARG A 42 -14.07 -5.69 43.07
N ARG A 43 -14.39 -6.91 42.60
CA ARG A 43 -14.93 -7.14 41.25
C ARG A 43 -16.26 -6.43 41.04
N ARG A 44 -17.14 -6.39 42.05
CA ARG A 44 -18.41 -5.64 42.00
C ARG A 44 -18.17 -4.15 41.81
N ILE A 45 -17.25 -3.56 42.58
CA ILE A 45 -16.88 -2.14 42.47
C ILE A 45 -16.28 -1.85 41.10
N MET A 46 -15.35 -2.69 40.62
CA MET A 46 -14.77 -2.54 39.28
C MET A 46 -15.84 -2.53 38.19
N LYS A 47 -16.77 -3.49 38.20
CA LYS A 47 -17.87 -3.53 37.24
C LYS A 47 -18.76 -2.29 37.29
N LEU A 48 -19.00 -1.75 38.50
CA LEU A 48 -19.76 -0.51 38.66
C LEU A 48 -19.03 0.66 38.03
N VAL A 49 -17.72 0.78 38.25
CA VAL A 49 -16.88 1.81 37.64
C VAL A 49 -16.87 1.67 36.12
N GLU A 50 -16.62 0.46 35.58
CA GLU A 50 -16.67 0.20 34.13
C GLU A 50 -18.01 0.58 33.51
N THR A 51 -19.11 0.28 34.21
CA THR A 51 -20.46 0.64 33.74
C THR A 51 -20.68 2.15 33.79
N ALA A 52 -20.23 2.82 34.85
CA ALA A 52 -20.30 4.28 34.97
C ALA A 52 -19.48 4.96 33.87
N GLU A 53 -18.23 4.55 33.66
CA GLU A 53 -17.36 5.08 32.60
C GLU A 53 -17.97 4.89 31.20
N ARG A 54 -18.60 3.74 30.96
CA ARG A 54 -19.26 3.44 29.68
C ARG A 54 -20.50 4.29 29.44
N LEU A 55 -21.25 4.63 30.50
CA LEU A 55 -22.49 5.39 30.41
C LEU A 55 -22.28 6.91 30.54
N ASP A 56 -21.11 7.35 31.03
CA ASP A 56 -20.82 8.77 31.19
C ASP A 56 -20.82 9.49 29.84
N PRO A 57 -21.69 10.51 29.64
CA PRO A 57 -21.79 11.22 28.37
C PRO A 57 -20.50 11.97 27.99
N ARG A 58 -19.70 12.41 28.97
CA ARG A 58 -18.44 13.15 28.73
C ARG A 58 -17.38 12.22 28.17
N ILE A 59 -17.19 11.07 28.80
CA ILE A 59 -16.23 10.04 28.36
C ILE A 59 -16.64 9.48 27.00
N ARG A 60 -17.95 9.31 26.79
CA ARG A 60 -18.48 8.89 25.49
C ARG A 60 -18.20 9.92 24.41
N ALA A 61 -18.45 11.20 24.65
CA ALA A 61 -18.17 12.27 23.70
C ALA A 61 -16.67 12.33 23.35
N GLU A 62 -15.79 12.26 24.36
CA GLU A 62 -14.34 12.26 24.14
C GLU A 62 -13.88 11.03 23.33
N ARG A 63 -14.45 9.85 23.61
CA ARG A 63 -14.16 8.63 22.85
C ARG A 63 -14.60 8.76 21.39
N GLU A 64 -15.81 9.26 21.15
CA GLU A 64 -16.35 9.47 19.81
C GLU A 64 -15.51 10.49 19.02
N GLU A 65 -15.12 11.60 19.64
CA GLU A 65 -14.23 12.61 19.04
C GLU A 65 -12.86 12.01 18.69
N ARG A 66 -12.26 11.24 19.61
CA ARG A 66 -10.98 10.57 19.38
C ARG A 66 -11.07 9.55 18.24
N GLU A 67 -12.17 8.80 18.16
CA GLU A 67 -12.40 7.87 17.07
C GLU A 67 -12.64 8.59 15.74
N ALA A 68 -13.42 9.67 15.73
CA ALA A 68 -13.66 10.50 14.55
C ALA A 68 -12.35 11.07 14.02
N ARG A 69 -11.50 11.65 14.87
CA ARG A 69 -10.17 12.15 14.48
C ARG A 69 -9.30 11.06 13.85
N LYS A 70 -9.30 9.85 14.42
CA LYS A 70 -8.58 8.70 13.86
C LYS A 70 -9.15 8.25 12.51
N ARG A 71 -10.47 8.31 12.32
CA ARG A 71 -11.12 7.98 11.05
C ARG A 71 -10.77 9.02 9.98
N GLU A 72 -10.86 10.29 10.30
CA GLU A 72 -10.47 11.39 9.40
C GLU A 72 -9.00 11.29 8.99
N GLU A 73 -8.10 10.99 9.94
CA GLU A 73 -6.68 10.80 9.63
C GLU A 73 -6.45 9.62 8.68
N LYS A 74 -7.15 8.50 8.91
CA LYS A 74 -7.10 7.34 8.03
C LYS A 74 -7.66 7.64 6.63
N GLU A 75 -8.78 8.36 6.56
CA GLU A 75 -9.38 8.76 5.29
C GLU A 75 -8.49 9.73 4.52
N LYS A 76 -7.91 10.73 5.18
CA LYS A 76 -6.93 11.66 4.56
C LYS A 76 -5.73 10.90 4.02
N ARG A 77 -5.18 9.96 4.79
CA ARG A 77 -4.07 9.11 4.35
C ARG A 77 -4.45 8.20 3.18
N ALA A 78 -5.66 7.64 3.19
CA ALA A 78 -6.14 6.81 2.09
C ALA A 78 -6.34 7.63 0.81
N ARG A 79 -6.95 8.81 0.91
CA ARG A 79 -7.13 9.73 -0.23
C ARG A 79 -5.78 10.19 -0.80
N ALA A 80 -4.82 10.54 0.05
CA ALA A 80 -3.48 10.93 -0.39
C ALA A 80 -2.78 9.79 -1.17
N LYS A 81 -2.88 8.55 -0.68
CA LYS A 81 -2.35 7.37 -1.39
C LYS A 81 -3.04 7.13 -2.72
N GLN A 82 -4.37 7.28 -2.79
CA GLN A 82 -5.12 7.12 -4.03
C GLN A 82 -4.70 8.18 -5.07
N GLN A 83 -4.54 9.43 -4.64
CA GLN A 83 -4.09 10.51 -5.51
C GLN A 83 -2.65 10.30 -6.00
N GLU A 84 -1.75 9.83 -5.13
CA GLU A 84 -0.37 9.49 -5.52
C GLU A 84 -0.34 8.32 -6.53
N GLU A 85 -1.15 7.29 -6.30
CA GLU A 85 -1.26 6.15 -7.21
C GLU A 85 -1.86 6.56 -8.56
N GLU A 86 -2.91 7.37 -8.56
CA GLU A 86 -3.52 7.89 -9.79
C GLU A 86 -2.56 8.79 -10.56
N ALA A 87 -1.84 9.68 -9.88
CA ALA A 87 -0.81 10.53 -10.50
C ALA A 87 0.32 9.68 -11.11
N ARG A 88 0.75 8.62 -10.42
CA ARG A 88 1.77 7.70 -10.92
C ARG A 88 1.28 6.93 -12.15
N ARG A 89 0.03 6.47 -12.16
CA ARG A 89 -0.59 5.80 -13.32
C ARG A 89 -0.69 6.75 -14.52
N GLN A 90 -1.11 7.99 -14.31
CA GLN A 90 -1.18 9.01 -15.37
C GLN A 90 0.21 9.31 -15.95
N GLN A 91 1.24 9.44 -15.11
CA GLN A 91 2.62 9.63 -15.56
C GLN A 91 3.15 8.42 -16.36
N GLU A 92 2.83 7.19 -15.95
CA GLU A 92 3.22 5.99 -16.69
C GLU A 92 2.50 5.88 -18.04
N GLU A 93 1.22 6.19 -18.10
CA GLU A 93 0.46 6.22 -19.35
C GLU A 93 0.96 7.30 -20.31
N GLU A 94 1.29 8.50 -19.80
CA GLU A 94 1.84 9.57 -20.62
C GLU A 94 3.21 9.20 -21.19
N ARG A 95 4.09 8.60 -20.37
CA ARG A 95 5.39 8.10 -20.84
C ARG A 95 5.23 7.03 -21.92
N LYS A 96 4.33 6.07 -21.74
CA LYS A 96 4.05 5.05 -22.77
C LYS A 96 3.55 5.67 -24.08
N ARG A 97 2.65 6.65 -24.00
CA ARG A 97 2.16 7.38 -25.19
C ARG A 97 3.27 8.18 -25.88
N GLN A 98 4.18 8.79 -25.12
CA GLN A 98 5.33 9.50 -25.69
C GLN A 98 6.30 8.52 -26.37
N GLU A 99 6.63 7.40 -25.73
CA GLU A 99 7.49 6.34 -26.29
C GLU A 99 6.88 5.72 -27.56
N GLU A 100 5.57 5.51 -27.60
CA GLU A 100 4.86 5.01 -28.79
C GLU A 100 4.86 6.03 -29.94
N LYS A 101 4.59 7.30 -29.64
CA LYS A 101 4.68 8.39 -30.64
C LYS A 101 6.09 8.51 -31.21
N GLU A 102 7.12 8.46 -30.36
CA GLU A 102 8.51 8.49 -30.82
C GLU A 102 8.86 7.27 -31.69
N ARG A 103 8.37 6.07 -31.35
CA ARG A 103 8.54 4.89 -32.21
C ARG A 103 7.89 5.09 -33.58
N MET A 104 6.65 5.55 -33.61
CA MET A 104 5.93 5.79 -34.86
C MET A 104 6.62 6.86 -35.72
N GLU A 105 7.10 7.96 -35.11
CA GLU A 105 7.86 8.98 -35.83
C GLU A 105 9.20 8.45 -36.37
N ARG A 106 9.92 7.63 -35.61
CA ARG A 106 11.16 6.99 -36.07
C ARG A 106 10.89 6.04 -37.24
N GLU A 107 9.82 5.24 -37.17
CA GLU A 107 9.43 4.34 -38.26
C GLU A 107 9.01 5.10 -39.53
N LEU A 108 8.29 6.22 -39.39
CA LEU A 108 7.93 7.06 -40.52
C LEU A 108 9.17 7.69 -41.17
N LYS A 109 10.07 8.27 -40.36
CA LYS A 109 11.35 8.83 -40.87
C LYS A 109 12.20 7.77 -41.57
N GLU A 110 12.28 6.55 -41.03
CA GLU A 110 13.02 5.47 -41.67
C GLU A 110 12.37 5.04 -43.00
N ARG A 111 11.03 5.01 -43.08
CA ARG A 111 10.32 4.73 -44.34
C ARG A 111 10.58 5.81 -45.37
N GLU A 112 10.49 7.09 -44.99
CA GLU A 112 10.78 8.23 -45.87
C GLU A 112 12.23 8.19 -46.39
N GLU A 113 13.22 7.93 -45.52
CA GLU A 113 14.62 7.78 -45.94
C GLU A 113 14.81 6.59 -46.89
N ARG A 114 14.14 5.46 -46.65
CA ARG A 114 14.19 4.29 -47.54
C ARG A 114 13.58 4.62 -48.91
N GLU A 115 12.50 5.40 -48.96
CA GLU A 115 11.89 5.85 -50.21
C GLU A 115 12.77 6.84 -50.96
N GLN A 116 13.35 7.84 -50.29
CA GLN A 116 14.31 8.76 -50.89
C GLN A 116 15.52 8.01 -51.47
N ARG A 117 16.11 7.07 -50.72
CA ARG A 117 17.20 6.21 -51.23
C ARG A 117 16.80 5.39 -52.46
N LYS A 118 15.53 4.94 -52.56
CA LYS A 118 15.02 4.25 -53.76
C LYS A 118 14.92 5.21 -54.94
N GLN A 119 14.37 6.40 -54.72
CA GLN A 119 14.25 7.46 -55.74
C GLN A 119 15.64 7.88 -56.24
N ASP A 120 16.59 8.14 -55.36
CA ASP A 120 17.98 8.49 -55.71
C ASP A 120 18.66 7.39 -56.54
N LYS A 121 18.46 6.11 -56.17
CA LYS A 121 18.96 4.97 -56.96
C LYS A 121 18.32 4.92 -58.35
N GLN A 122 17.03 5.20 -58.48
CA GLN A 122 16.35 5.24 -59.79
C GLN A 122 16.85 6.41 -60.64
N VAL A 123 17.01 7.60 -60.06
CA VAL A 123 17.59 8.77 -60.73
C VAL A 123 19.02 8.48 -61.18
N SER A 124 19.87 7.91 -60.32
CA SER A 124 21.24 7.53 -60.68
C SER A 124 21.28 6.51 -61.83
N LYS A 125 20.38 5.51 -61.83
CA LYS A 125 20.25 4.54 -62.92
C LYS A 125 19.79 5.21 -64.23
N SER A 126 18.82 6.11 -64.18
CA SER A 126 18.31 6.82 -65.37
C SER A 126 19.38 7.75 -65.95
N LEU A 127 20.12 8.46 -65.10
CA LEU A 127 21.27 9.28 -65.50
C LEU A 127 22.37 8.43 -66.14
N ARG A 128 22.74 7.28 -65.55
CA ARG A 128 23.69 6.33 -66.15
C ARG A 128 23.23 5.82 -67.51
N GLN A 129 21.95 5.47 -67.67
CA GLN A 129 21.40 5.04 -68.95
C GLN A 129 21.43 6.16 -69.99
N ARG A 130 21.09 7.40 -69.61
CA ARG A 130 21.20 8.58 -70.49
C ARG A 130 22.63 8.84 -70.91
N LEU A 131 23.58 8.78 -69.97
CA LEU A 131 25.01 8.95 -70.24
C LEU A 131 25.52 7.84 -71.17
N LYS A 132 25.13 6.58 -70.92
CA LYS A 132 25.44 5.45 -71.80
C LYS A 132 24.89 5.68 -73.22
N LYS A 133 23.62 6.08 -73.36
CA LYS A 133 23.03 6.40 -74.68
C LYS A 133 23.75 7.56 -75.38
N CYS A 134 24.12 8.61 -74.65
CA CYS A 134 24.87 9.76 -75.20
C CYS A 134 26.28 9.36 -75.66
N VAL A 135 26.99 8.54 -74.88
CA VAL A 135 28.30 7.99 -75.28
C VAL A 135 28.14 7.04 -76.46
N GLN A 136 27.13 6.18 -76.45
CA GLN A 136 26.87 5.23 -77.53
C GLN A 136 26.43 5.92 -78.82
N SER A 137 25.69 7.03 -78.77
CA SER A 137 25.37 7.85 -79.95
C SER A 137 26.56 8.66 -80.46
N LYS A 138 27.47 9.10 -79.58
CA LYS A 138 28.73 9.76 -79.96
C LYS A 138 29.77 8.78 -80.52
N CYS A 139 29.77 7.54 -80.05
CA CYS A 139 30.66 6.48 -80.55
C CYS A 139 30.06 5.71 -81.75
N ALA A 140 28.78 5.92 -82.10
CA ALA A 140 28.16 5.41 -83.33
C ALA A 140 28.48 6.31 -84.55
N PHE A 141 29.72 6.77 -84.65
CA PHE A 141 30.29 7.35 -85.86
C PHE A 141 31.63 6.67 -86.10
N GLY A 142 31.67 5.74 -87.05
CA GLY A 142 32.87 4.96 -87.39
C GLY A 142 32.69 3.45 -87.29
N GLY A 143 31.67 2.89 -87.96
CA GLY A 143 31.87 1.57 -88.55
C GLY A 143 32.80 1.74 -89.74
N THR A 144 34.09 1.49 -89.55
CA THR A 144 35.06 1.37 -90.64
C THR A 144 35.79 0.04 -90.51
N GLU A 145 35.71 -0.68 -91.62
CA GLU A 145 36.52 -1.82 -92.07
C GLU A 145 38.02 -1.70 -91.73
N MET A 146 38.68 -2.86 -91.56
CA MET A 146 40.08 -3.23 -91.87
C MET A 146 40.39 -4.50 -91.06
N GLU A 147 40.31 -5.70 -91.65
CA GLU A 147 41.43 -6.45 -92.26
C GLU A 147 42.60 -6.73 -91.29
N GLU A 148 42.55 -7.87 -90.60
CA GLU A 148 43.48 -9.03 -90.63
C GLU A 148 43.20 -9.97 -89.44
#